data_AF-A0A4Q2Z7D2-F1
#
_entry.id   AF-A0A4Q2Z7D2-F1
#
_cell.length_a   1.000
_cell.length_b   1.000
_cell.length_c   1.000
_cell.angle_alpha   90.00
_cell.angle_beta   90.00
_cell.angle_gamma   90.00
#
_symmetry.space_group_name_H-M   'P 1'
#
loop_
_entity.id
_entity.type
_entity.pdbx_description
1 polymer ?
#
loop_
_entity_poly.entity_id
_entity_poly.type
_entity_poly.pdbx_seq_one_letter_code
_entity_poly.pdbx_strand_id
1 'polypeptide(L)'
;RFTYAGLLRKRVQIYEYQPTKLHTKLYVIDDVVHIGSANFDIRSMFLNLELMLRIEDKAFAEYVRSYVEGEIANSEQITSAVYKARTGLWTRIKQAGAYFVMAVLDYNVSRGLNFGPRRGKS
;
A
#
# COMPACT_ATOMS: atom_id res chain seq x y z
N ARG A 1 -5.94 -4.70 -4.26
CA ARG A 1 -5.52 -6.05 -4.73
C ARG A 1 -4.72 -6.08 -6.04
N PHE A 2 -4.72 -5.02 -6.88
CA PHE A 2 -3.90 -5.00 -8.11
C PHE A 2 -2.37 -5.12 -7.83
N THR A 3 -1.90 -4.50 -6.75
CA THR A 3 -0.49 -4.51 -6.33
C THR A 3 0.01 -5.88 -5.85
N TYR A 4 -0.89 -6.79 -5.47
CA TYR A 4 -0.53 -8.12 -4.93
C TYR A 4 0.29 -8.92 -5.94
N ALA A 5 -0.08 -8.86 -7.22
CA ALA A 5 0.67 -9.56 -8.26
C ALA A 5 2.14 -9.13 -8.31
N GLY A 6 2.42 -7.84 -8.12
CA GLY A 6 3.79 -7.30 -8.10
C GLY A 6 4.56 -7.70 -6.84
N LEU A 7 3.90 -7.61 -5.67
CA LEU A 7 4.48 -7.95 -4.38
C LEU A 7 4.82 -9.45 -4.28
N LEU A 8 3.89 -10.32 -4.70
CA LEU A 8 4.09 -11.77 -4.70
C LEU A 8 5.25 -12.21 -5.60
N ARG A 9 5.45 -11.54 -6.75
CA ARG A 9 6.63 -11.79 -7.61
C ARG A 9 7.95 -11.41 -6.94
N LYS A 10 7.93 -10.42 -6.04
CA LYS A 10 9.09 -10.00 -5.23
C LYS A 10 9.26 -10.80 -3.94
N ARG A 11 8.56 -11.94 -3.78
CA ARG A 11 8.58 -12.80 -2.59
C ARG A 11 8.06 -12.13 -1.30
N VAL A 12 7.29 -11.05 -1.44
CA VAL A 12 6.60 -10.45 -0.30
C VAL A 12 5.47 -11.40 0.13
N GLN A 13 5.44 -11.71 1.43
CA GLN A 13 4.34 -12.48 2.02
C GLN A 13 3.16 -11.55 2.28
N ILE A 14 1.96 -11.99 1.94
CA ILE A 14 0.73 -11.22 2.10
C ILE A 14 -0.23 -12.05 2.94
N TYR A 15 -0.75 -11.45 4.00
CA TYR A 15 -1.74 -12.06 4.89
C TYR A 15 -2.97 -11.15 4.92
N GLU A 16 -4.16 -11.70 4.64
CA GLU A 16 -5.43 -10.99 4.74
C GLU A 16 -6.13 -11.39 6.04
N TYR A 17 -6.21 -10.46 6.99
CA TYR A 17 -6.95 -10.64 8.24
C TYR A 17 -8.45 -10.80 7.95
N GLN A 18 -9.05 -11.86 8.49
CA GLN A 18 -10.44 -12.25 8.23
C GLN A 18 -11.46 -11.81 9.29
N PRO A 19 -11.14 -11.79 10.61
CA PRO A 19 -12.15 -11.62 11.64
C PRO A 19 -12.91 -10.28 11.61
N THR A 20 -12.22 -9.16 11.40
CA THR A 20 -12.82 -7.81 11.43
C THR A 20 -12.09 -6.84 10.50
N LYS A 21 -12.67 -5.66 10.25
CA LYS A 21 -11.97 -4.57 9.56
C LYS A 21 -10.85 -4.06 10.45
N LEU A 22 -9.60 -4.39 10.11
CA LEU A 22 -8.43 -3.78 10.74
C LEU A 22 -8.28 -2.34 10.22
N HIS A 23 -8.48 -1.35 11.09
CA HIS A 23 -8.28 0.07 10.78
C HIS A 23 -6.86 0.57 11.15
N THR A 24 -6.05 -0.30 11.73
CA THR A 24 -4.68 0.00 12.15
C THR A 24 -3.75 0.07 10.93
N LYS A 25 -3.10 1.21 10.70
CA LYS A 25 -1.92 1.28 9.83
C LYS A 25 -0.68 1.34 10.68
N LEU A 26 0.06 0.26 10.65
CA LEU A 26 1.25 0.06 11.44
C LEU A 26 2.32 -0.59 10.57
N TYR A 27 3.55 -0.13 10.72
CA TYR A 27 4.72 -0.79 10.17
C TYR A 27 5.87 -0.74 11.16
N VAL A 28 6.61 -1.85 11.24
CA VAL A 28 7.82 -2.00 12.03
C VAL A 28 8.98 -2.17 11.07
N ILE A 29 9.97 -1.29 11.16
CA ILE A 29 11.21 -1.36 10.37
C ILE A 29 12.35 -1.29 11.36
N ASP A 30 13.16 -2.36 11.41
CA ASP A 30 14.14 -2.56 12.47
C ASP A 30 13.48 -2.30 13.82
N ASP A 31 14.07 -1.48 14.69
CA ASP A 31 13.53 -1.17 16.03
C ASP A 31 12.66 0.10 16.07
N VAL A 32 12.14 0.53 14.92
CA VAL A 32 11.28 1.70 14.79
C VAL A 32 9.88 1.28 14.40
N VAL A 33 8.90 1.70 15.19
CA VAL A 33 7.48 1.51 14.91
C VAL A 33 6.89 2.82 14.43
N HIS A 34 6.12 2.73 13.34
CA HIS A 34 5.27 3.81 12.88
C HIS A 34 3.82 3.35 12.94
N ILE A 35 2.98 4.14 13.61
CA ILE A 35 1.55 3.88 13.73
C ILE A 35 0.78 5.17 13.46
N GLY A 36 -0.34 5.07 12.75
CA GLY A 36 -1.19 6.23 12.54
C GLY A 36 -2.32 5.96 11.57
N SER A 37 -2.92 7.05 11.08
CA SER A 37 -4.05 6.99 10.17
C SER A 37 -3.64 6.97 8.69
N ALA A 38 -2.34 7.07 8.35
CA ALA A 38 -1.91 7.17 6.96
C ALA A 38 -2.15 5.91 6.11
N ASN A 39 -2.90 6.03 5.01
CA ASN A 39 -2.97 4.97 4.00
C ASN A 39 -1.66 4.93 3.18
N PHE A 40 -1.25 3.73 2.73
CA PHE A 40 -0.03 3.50 1.95
C PHE A 40 -0.24 3.88 0.47
N ASP A 41 -0.50 5.17 0.18
CA ASP A 41 -0.56 5.74 -1.16
C ASP A 41 0.36 6.97 -1.23
N ILE A 42 1.22 7.04 -2.25
CA ILE A 42 2.12 8.18 -2.50
C ILE A 42 1.31 9.48 -2.60
N ARG A 43 0.05 9.44 -3.08
CA ARG A 43 -0.82 10.62 -3.09
C ARG A 43 -1.35 10.99 -1.71
N SER A 44 -1.60 10.05 -0.79
CA SER A 44 -2.04 10.38 0.58
C SER A 44 -0.90 10.87 1.46
N MET A 45 0.34 10.41 1.25
CA MET A 45 1.50 10.93 1.97
C MET A 45 1.74 12.44 1.79
N PHE A 46 1.27 13.04 0.69
CA PHE A 46 1.44 14.47 0.41
C PHE A 46 0.19 15.34 0.64
N LEU A 47 -1.00 14.74 0.79
CA LEU A 47 -2.28 15.48 0.86
C LEU A 47 -3.07 15.25 2.14
N ASN A 48 -2.93 14.10 2.80
CA ASN A 48 -3.64 13.84 4.05
C ASN A 48 -2.81 14.35 5.22
N LEU A 49 -3.43 15.22 6.03
CA LEU A 49 -2.96 15.60 7.37
C LEU A 49 -3.12 14.40 8.34
N GLU A 50 -2.61 13.23 7.98
CA GLU A 50 -2.69 12.00 8.77
C GLU A 50 -1.52 11.98 9.76
N LEU A 51 -1.83 12.15 11.06
CA LEU A 51 -0.87 12.04 12.15
C LEU A 51 -0.25 10.63 12.16
N MET A 52 1.08 10.59 12.03
CA MET A 52 1.88 9.38 12.16
C MET A 52 2.79 9.53 13.38
N LEU A 53 2.68 8.62 14.33
CA LEU A 53 3.56 8.55 15.49
C LEU A 53 4.72 7.61 15.18
N ARG A 54 5.95 8.12 15.32
CA ARG A 54 7.19 7.36 15.20
C ARG A 54 7.72 7.09 16.60
N ILE A 55 7.87 5.82 16.95
CA ILE A 55 8.38 5.37 18.24
C ILE A 55 9.68 4.60 17.98
N GLU A 56 10.78 5.11 18.51
CA GLU A 56 12.10 4.47 18.45
C GLU A 56 12.37 3.79 19.80
N ASP A 57 11.79 2.61 19.98
CA ASP A 57 11.97 1.82 21.19
C ASP A 57 11.96 0.34 20.85
N LYS A 58 13.04 -0.36 21.21
CA LYS A 58 13.23 -1.77 20.86
C LYS A 58 12.22 -2.68 21.54
N ALA A 59 11.90 -2.45 22.82
CA ALA A 59 10.95 -3.27 23.57
C ALA A 59 9.53 -3.10 22.99
N PHE A 60 9.18 -1.88 22.62
CA PHE A 60 7.94 -1.59 21.93
C PHE A 60 7.89 -2.22 20.53
N ALA A 61 8.99 -2.16 19.76
CA ALA A 61 9.08 -2.83 18.47
C ALA A 61 8.91 -4.35 18.59
N GLU A 62 9.51 -4.99 19.59
CA GLU A 62 9.30 -6.42 19.89
C GLU A 62 7.84 -6.72 20.27
N TYR A 63 7.23 -5.91 21.14
CA TYR A 63 5.82 -6.04 21.48
C TYR A 63 4.93 -5.98 20.23
N VAL A 64 5.16 -4.99 19.36
CA VAL A 64 4.38 -4.81 18.13
C VAL A 64 4.62 -5.96 17.15
N ARG A 65 5.83 -6.51 17.05
CA ARG A 65 6.08 -7.71 16.23
C ARG A 65 5.26 -8.90 16.73
N SER A 66 5.23 -9.14 18.04
CA SER A 66 4.41 -10.21 18.61
C SER A 66 2.91 -10.02 18.38
N TYR A 67 2.44 -8.76 18.44
CA TYR A 67 1.07 -8.40 18.08
C TYR A 67 0.78 -8.75 16.61
N VAL A 68 1.64 -8.34 15.67
CA VAL A 68 1.49 -8.65 14.24
C VAL A 68 1.52 -10.16 13.98
N GLU A 69 2.36 -10.92 14.67
CA GLU A 69 2.39 -12.39 14.57
C GLU A 69 1.06 -13.03 15.01
N GLY A 70 0.45 -12.50 16.09
CA GLY A 70 -0.88 -12.91 16.53
C GLY A 70 -1.98 -12.60 15.50
N GLU A 71 -1.91 -11.45 14.84
CA GLU A 71 -2.83 -11.10 13.75
C GLU A 71 -2.63 -11.99 12.52
N ILE A 72 -1.37 -12.36 12.20
CA ILE A 72 -1.04 -13.31 11.12
C ILE A 72 -1.66 -14.69 11.38
N ALA A 73 -1.66 -15.17 12.62
CA ALA A 73 -2.27 -16.45 12.97
C ALA A 73 -3.78 -16.50 12.67
N ASN A 74 -4.44 -15.35 12.66
CA ASN A 74 -5.87 -15.19 12.33
C ASN A 74 -6.10 -14.72 10.88
N SER A 75 -5.05 -14.71 10.06
CA SER A 75 -5.08 -14.23 8.68
C SER A 75 -4.95 -15.37 7.69
N GLU A 76 -5.56 -15.19 6.51
CA GLU A 76 -5.33 -16.09 5.39
C GLU A 76 -4.09 -15.64 4.60
N GLN A 77 -3.13 -16.54 4.40
CA GLN A 77 -2.00 -16.26 3.54
C GLN A 77 -2.41 -16.23 2.06
N ILE A 78 -2.21 -15.10 1.41
CA ILE A 78 -2.49 -14.93 -0.01
C ILE A 78 -1.28 -15.36 -0.84
N THR A 79 -1.29 -16.61 -1.29
CA THR A 79 -0.27 -17.12 -2.22
C THR A 79 -0.57 -16.71 -3.66
N SER A 80 0.42 -16.87 -4.55
CA SER A 80 0.20 -16.69 -5.99
C SER A 80 -0.91 -17.58 -6.54
N ALA A 81 -1.07 -18.81 -6.02
CA ALA A 81 -2.13 -19.73 -6.42
C ALA A 81 -3.51 -19.22 -5.96
N VAL A 82 -3.64 -18.85 -4.68
CA VAL A 82 -4.88 -18.28 -4.11
C VAL A 82 -5.26 -16.99 -4.84
N TYR A 83 -4.30 -16.10 -5.06
CA TYR A 83 -4.52 -14.87 -5.81
C TYR A 83 -5.00 -15.16 -7.24
N LYS A 84 -4.38 -16.11 -7.94
CA LYS A 84 -4.77 -16.49 -9.30
C LYS A 84 -6.18 -17.10 -9.35
N ALA A 85 -6.55 -17.94 -8.38
CA ALA A 85 -7.89 -18.54 -8.29
C ALA A 85 -8.96 -17.47 -8.04
N ARG A 86 -8.66 -16.46 -7.21
CA ARG A 86 -9.57 -15.34 -6.88
C ARG A 86 -9.66 -14.27 -7.97
N THR A 87 -8.69 -14.21 -8.89
CA THR A 87 -8.69 -13.27 -10.03
C THR A 87 -8.91 -14.00 -11.36
N GLY A 88 -10.18 -14.09 -11.76
CA GLY A 88 -10.58 -14.59 -13.08
C GLY A 88 -10.02 -13.74 -14.24
N LEU A 89 -10.02 -14.33 -15.45
CA LEU A 89 -9.54 -13.69 -16.69
C LEU A 89 -10.15 -12.30 -16.92
N TRP A 90 -11.45 -12.14 -16.68
CA TRP A 90 -12.16 -10.87 -16.80
C TRP A 90 -11.66 -9.80 -15.82
N THR A 91 -11.39 -10.17 -14.58
CA THR A 91 -10.84 -9.27 -13.57
C THR A 91 -9.43 -8.84 -13.92
N ARG A 92 -8.62 -9.72 -14.54
CA ARG A 92 -7.27 -9.38 -15.02
C ARG A 92 -7.28 -8.42 -16.20
N ILE A 93 -8.19 -8.61 -17.17
CA ILE A 93 -8.34 -7.68 -18.29
C ILE A 93 -8.77 -6.30 -17.78
N LYS A 94 -9.75 -6.23 -16.87
CA LYS A 94 -10.14 -4.96 -16.23
C LYS A 94 -9.00 -4.30 -15.47
N GLN A 95 -8.21 -5.09 -14.73
CA GLN A 95 -7.03 -4.60 -14.03
C GLN A 95 -5.93 -4.08 -14.97
N ALA A 96 -5.69 -4.77 -16.08
CA ALA A 96 -4.74 -4.33 -17.11
C ALA A 96 -5.19 -3.04 -17.78
N GLY A 97 -6.49 -2.93 -18.10
CA GLY A 97 -7.09 -1.70 -18.64
C GLY A 97 -6.98 -0.53 -17.66
N ALA A 98 -7.32 -0.73 -16.38
CA ALA A 98 -7.17 0.29 -15.34
C ALA A 98 -5.70 0.72 -15.16
N TYR A 99 -4.76 -0.22 -15.20
CA TYR A 99 -3.34 0.10 -15.16
C TYR A 99 -2.91 0.91 -16.38
N PHE A 100 -3.34 0.54 -17.59
CA PHE A 100 -3.02 1.29 -18.80
C PHE A 100 -3.55 2.71 -18.73
N VAL A 101 -4.81 2.89 -18.32
CA VAL A 101 -5.40 4.22 -18.13
C VAL A 101 -4.59 5.04 -17.11
N MET A 102 -4.29 4.48 -15.95
CA MET A 102 -3.53 5.21 -14.92
C MET A 102 -2.07 5.48 -15.34
N ALA A 103 -1.37 4.48 -15.90
CA ALA A 103 0.04 4.60 -16.23
C ALA A 103 0.29 5.42 -17.50
N VAL A 104 -0.65 5.42 -18.46
CA VAL A 104 -0.48 6.08 -19.76
C VAL A 104 -1.29 7.38 -19.85
N LEU A 105 -2.56 7.39 -19.43
CA LEU A 105 -3.39 8.60 -19.53
C LEU A 105 -3.10 9.57 -18.38
N ASP A 106 -3.03 9.11 -17.12
CA ASP A 106 -2.76 10.00 -15.97
C ASP A 106 -1.33 10.59 -16.03
N TYR A 107 -0.36 9.82 -16.55
CA TYR A 107 1.01 10.32 -16.81
C TYR A 107 1.04 11.40 -17.90
N ASN A 108 0.31 11.21 -19.00
CA ASN A 108 0.24 12.21 -20.07
C ASN A 108 -0.56 13.46 -19.68
N VAL A 109 -1.62 13.31 -18.87
CA VAL A 109 -2.44 14.43 -18.38
C VAL A 109 -1.69 15.26 -17.32
N SER A 110 -0.89 14.62 -16.46
CA SER A 110 -0.07 15.32 -15.47
C SER A 110 1.06 16.16 -16.11
N ARG A 111 1.55 15.80 -17.31
CA ARG A 111 2.48 16.64 -18.09
C ARG A 111 1.79 17.85 -18.75
N GLY A 112 0.49 17.79 -18.98
CA GLY A 112 -0.28 18.87 -19.64
C GLY A 112 -0.68 20.02 -18.71
N LEU A 113 -0.78 19.78 -17.40
CA LEU A 113 -1.26 20.77 -16.42
C LEU A 113 -0.16 21.60 -15.75
N ASN A 114 1.12 21.30 -15.98
CA ASN A 114 2.26 22.04 -15.38
C ASN A 114 2.88 23.14 -16.27
N PHE A 115 2.23 23.51 -17.38
CA PHE A 115 2.55 24.74 -18.10
C PHE A 115 1.67 25.89 -17.61
N GLY A 116 1.90 26.32 -16.36
CA GLY A 116 1.62 27.71 -15.99
C GLY A 116 2.51 28.63 -16.83
N PRO A 117 2.01 29.77 -17.34
CA PRO A 117 2.82 30.65 -18.17
C PRO A 117 4.03 31.14 -17.37
N ARG A 118 5.23 30.71 -17.78
CA ARG A 118 6.47 31.38 -17.42
C ARG A 118 6.39 32.81 -17.94
N ARG A 119 6.17 33.77 -17.05
CA ARG A 119 6.56 35.16 -17.28
C ARG A 119 7.35 35.64 -16.07
N GLY A 120 8.67 35.52 -16.18
CA GLY A 120 9.62 36.22 -15.33
C GLY A 120 10.23 37.39 -16.09
N LYS A 121 10.58 38.43 -15.32
CA LYS A 121 11.43 39.60 -15.62
C LYS A 121 10.79 40.65 -16.55
N SER A 122 10.89 41.95 -16.31
CA SER A 122 11.77 42.76 -15.45
C SER A 122 11.01 43.68 -14.51
#